data_AF-A0A961GSN9-F1
#
_entry.id   AF-A0A961GSN9-F1
#
_cell.length_a   1.000
_cell.length_b   1.000
_cell.length_c   1.000
_cell.angle_alpha   90.00
_cell.angle_beta   90.00
_cell.angle_gamma   90.00
#
_symmetry.space_group_name_H-M   'P 1'
#
loop_
_entity.id
_entity.type
_entity.pdbx_description
1 polymer ?
#
loop_
_entity_poly.entity_id
_entity_poly.type
_entity_poly.pdbx_seq_one_letter_code
_entity_poly.pdbx_strand_id
1 'polypeptide(L)'
;MPDAPPVWQAGPVTDLYAEPVAPMLAKAAASLPEGDGWLYEPKWDGFRCIVVRPPQDRIDGGLAPVELTSRNERPFTRYFPELLQPAIDQLPPGTLVDGEIVVPGRPAGLDFDALLQRIHPAESRVRRLSQETPAVFVGFDLLALG
;
A
#
# COMPACT_ATOMS: atom_id res chain seq x y z
N MET A 1 29.09 -16.63 20.99
CA MET A 1 28.91 -15.34 20.31
C MET A 1 27.81 -15.56 19.31
N PRO A 2 26.63 -14.91 19.39
CA PRO A 2 25.68 -14.98 18.29
C PRO A 2 26.30 -14.26 17.08
N ASP A 3 26.15 -14.85 15.89
CA ASP A 3 26.71 -14.33 14.65
C ASP A 3 26.26 -12.89 14.39
N ALA A 4 27.16 -12.07 13.85
CA ALA A 4 26.84 -10.70 13.48
C ALA A 4 25.66 -10.69 12.49
N PRO A 5 24.71 -9.73 12.61
CA PRO A 5 23.60 -9.64 11.68
C PRO A 5 24.11 -9.49 10.24
N PRO A 6 23.38 -10.02 9.25
CA PRO A 6 23.79 -9.92 7.86
C PRO A 6 24.01 -8.45 7.47
N VAL A 7 25.16 -8.18 6.86
CA VAL A 7 25.46 -6.88 6.28
C VAL A 7 24.72 -6.80 4.95
N TRP A 8 23.60 -6.08 4.94
CA TRP A 8 22.85 -5.80 3.71
C TRP A 8 23.69 -4.88 2.82
N GLN A 9 24.23 -5.41 1.72
CA GLN A 9 24.82 -4.58 0.68
C GLN A 9 23.68 -4.01 -0.17
N ALA A 10 23.54 -2.69 -0.21
CA ALA A 10 22.61 -2.04 -1.13
C ALA A 10 23.02 -2.41 -2.56
N GLY A 11 22.08 -3.02 -3.31
CA GLY A 11 22.22 -3.21 -4.74
C GLY A 11 22.30 -1.87 -5.48
N PRO A 12 22.46 -1.86 -6.82
CA PRO A 12 22.37 -0.63 -7.60
C PRO A 12 21.09 0.13 -7.22
N VAL A 13 21.22 1.44 -7.00
CA VAL A 13 20.10 2.31 -6.59
C VAL A 13 19.13 2.42 -7.76
N THR A 14 18.14 1.54 -7.80
CA THR A 14 16.94 1.72 -8.62
C THR A 14 16.20 2.93 -8.09
N ASP A 15 15.69 3.80 -8.97
CA ASP A 15 14.75 4.86 -8.57
C ASP A 15 13.44 4.17 -8.17
N LEU A 16 13.32 3.80 -6.90
CA LEU A 16 12.17 3.08 -6.34
C LEU A 16 10.86 3.89 -6.47
N TYR A 17 10.96 5.19 -6.74
CA TYR A 17 9.81 6.07 -6.94
C TYR A 17 9.33 6.12 -8.40
N ALA A 18 10.14 5.62 -9.34
CA ALA A 18 9.84 5.59 -10.77
C ALA A 18 9.62 4.18 -11.33
N GLU A 19 10.18 3.16 -10.68
CA GLU A 19 10.09 1.76 -11.10
C GLU A 19 9.22 0.93 -10.13
N PRO A 20 8.44 -0.03 -10.63
CA PRO A 20 7.64 -0.90 -9.77
C PRO A 20 8.49 -1.70 -8.78
N VAL A 21 8.09 -1.70 -7.51
CA VAL A 21 8.68 -2.57 -6.49
C VAL A 21 7.89 -3.86 -6.41
N ALA A 22 8.55 -4.99 -6.68
CA ALA A 22 7.95 -6.30 -6.53
C ALA A 22 7.70 -6.60 -5.03
N PRO A 23 6.44 -6.84 -4.60
CA PRO A 23 6.13 -7.01 -3.19
C PRO A 23 6.60 -8.37 -2.65
N MET A 24 7.04 -8.38 -1.39
CA MET A 24 7.39 -9.62 -0.69
C MET A 24 6.15 -10.53 -0.55
N LEU A 25 6.30 -11.83 -0.82
CA LEU A 25 5.19 -12.79 -0.80
C LEU A 25 5.21 -13.66 0.46
N ALA A 26 4.02 -14.04 0.93
CA ALA A 26 3.86 -14.97 2.03
C ALA A 26 3.81 -16.42 1.53
N LYS A 27 4.37 -17.34 2.32
CA LYS A 27 4.24 -18.79 2.13
C LYS A 27 3.14 -19.33 3.05
N ALA A 28 2.27 -20.18 2.53
CA ALA A 28 1.26 -20.86 3.34
C ALA A 28 1.93 -21.75 4.41
N ALA A 29 1.45 -21.64 5.65
CA ALA A 29 1.91 -22.42 6.79
C ALA A 29 0.69 -22.91 7.59
N ALA A 30 0.82 -24.09 8.22
CA ALA A 30 -0.27 -24.70 9.00
C ALA A 30 -0.39 -24.10 10.40
N SER A 31 0.68 -23.48 10.91
CA SER A 31 0.75 -22.82 12.21
C SER A 31 1.49 -21.51 12.08
N LEU A 32 1.22 -20.59 13.01
CA LEU A 32 2.01 -19.38 13.16
C LEU A 32 3.45 -19.77 13.53
N PRO A 33 4.47 -19.06 13.01
CA PRO A 33 5.84 -19.30 13.42
C PRO A 33 6.02 -18.93 14.90
N GLU A 34 6.89 -19.67 15.60
CA GLU A 34 7.15 -19.51 17.03
C GLU A 34 8.61 -19.04 17.25
N GLY A 35 8.88 -18.52 18.45
CA GLY A 35 10.20 -18.04 18.87
C GLY A 35 10.33 -16.52 18.89
N ASP A 36 11.47 -16.05 19.36
CA ASP A 36 11.75 -14.62 19.49
C ASP A 36 11.95 -13.96 18.12
N GLY A 37 11.49 -12.70 17.98
CA GLY A 37 11.68 -11.90 16.78
C GLY A 37 10.53 -11.92 15.77
N TRP A 38 9.48 -12.72 16.01
CA TRP A 38 8.26 -12.66 15.21
C TRP A 38 7.32 -11.55 15.68
N LEU A 39 6.81 -10.79 14.72
CA LEU A 39 5.66 -9.91 14.89
C LEU A 39 4.47 -10.52 14.14
N TYR A 40 3.28 -10.33 14.69
CA TYR A 40 2.04 -10.87 14.11
C TYR A 40 1.10 -9.73 13.78
N GLU A 41 0.55 -9.77 12.58
CA GLU A 41 -0.46 -8.84 12.11
C GLU A 41 -1.68 -9.60 11.58
N PRO A 42 -2.89 -9.03 11.68
CA PRO A 42 -4.05 -9.58 11.00
C PRO A 42 -3.81 -9.65 9.50
N LYS A 43 -4.19 -10.76 8.87
CA LYS A 43 -4.28 -10.81 7.41
C LYS A 43 -5.54 -10.06 6.98
N TRP A 44 -5.35 -8.86 6.45
CA TRP A 44 -6.44 -8.07 5.86
C TRP A 44 -6.94 -8.75 4.56
N ASP A 45 -8.25 -8.67 4.32
CA ASP A 45 -8.89 -9.19 3.11
C ASP A 45 -9.30 -8.01 2.22
N GLY A 46 -8.43 -7.66 1.28
CA GLY A 46 -8.59 -6.46 0.46
C GLY A 46 -7.81 -6.50 -0.84
N PHE A 47 -7.36 -5.32 -1.26
CA PHE A 47 -6.42 -5.18 -2.37
C PHE A 47 -5.07 -4.70 -1.86
N ARG A 48 -4.05 -5.54 -1.99
CA ARG A 48 -2.67 -5.13 -1.75
C ARG A 48 -2.28 -3.96 -2.66
N CYS A 49 -1.74 -2.92 -2.04
CA CYS A 49 -1.45 -1.64 -2.66
C CYS A 49 -0.13 -1.08 -2.11
N ILE A 50 0.73 -0.62 -3.01
CA ILE A 50 1.88 0.21 -2.66
C ILE A 50 1.49 1.66 -2.87
N VAL A 51 1.58 2.45 -1.80
CA VAL A 51 1.47 3.91 -1.84
C VAL A 51 2.85 4.47 -2.18
N VAL A 52 2.94 5.14 -3.33
CA VAL A 52 4.16 5.82 -3.77
C VAL A 52 3.97 7.31 -3.54
N ARG A 53 4.79 7.88 -2.66
CA ARG A 53 4.86 9.31 -2.36
C ARG A 53 6.25 9.79 -2.81
N PRO A 54 6.40 10.35 -4.03
CA PRO A 54 7.71 10.69 -4.56
C PRO A 54 8.45 11.73 -3.71
N PRO A 55 9.80 11.85 -3.82
CA PRO A 55 10.56 12.93 -3.23
C PRO A 55 10.09 14.30 -3.73
N GLN A 56 10.29 15.34 -2.91
CA GLN A 56 9.74 16.66 -3.17
C GLN A 56 10.23 17.27 -4.49
N ASP A 57 11.50 17.09 -4.84
CA ASP A 57 12.07 17.59 -6.10
C ASP A 57 11.42 16.95 -7.34
N ARG A 58 10.99 15.68 -7.24
CA ARG A 58 10.25 14.99 -8.29
C ARG A 58 8.82 15.48 -8.41
N ILE A 59 8.17 15.76 -7.27
CA ILE A 59 6.84 16.37 -7.23
C ILE A 59 6.90 17.76 -7.87
N ASP A 60 7.87 18.58 -7.48
CA ASP A 60 8.11 19.91 -8.06
C ASP A 60 8.44 19.85 -9.55
N GLY A 61 9.10 18.76 -9.97
CA GLY A 61 9.38 18.42 -11.37
C GLY A 61 8.16 17.92 -12.17
N GLY A 62 6.98 17.81 -11.55
CA GLY A 62 5.72 17.51 -12.20
C GLY A 62 5.19 16.08 -12.01
N LEU A 63 5.83 15.25 -11.18
CA LEU A 63 5.22 13.98 -10.78
C LEU A 63 3.97 14.20 -9.92
N ALA A 64 3.05 13.23 -9.99
CA ALA A 64 1.90 13.23 -9.10
C ALA A 64 2.37 13.16 -7.64
N PRO A 65 1.72 13.89 -6.71
CA PRO A 65 2.14 13.92 -5.32
C PRO A 65 1.94 12.57 -4.61
N VAL A 66 1.02 11.72 -5.07
CA VAL A 66 0.81 10.36 -4.60
C VAL A 66 0.31 9.51 -5.76
N GLU A 67 0.81 8.29 -5.86
CA GLU A 67 0.26 7.23 -6.71
C GLU A 67 -0.04 5.97 -5.90
N LEU A 68 -1.08 5.24 -6.29
CA LEU A 68 -1.46 3.97 -5.71
C LEU A 68 -1.27 2.88 -6.76
N THR A 69 -0.50 1.86 -6.45
CA THR A 69 -0.16 0.78 -7.39
C THR A 69 -0.53 -0.58 -6.80
N SER A 70 -1.17 -1.43 -7.60
CA SER A 70 -1.49 -2.81 -7.16
C SER A 70 -0.25 -3.71 -7.18
N ARG A 71 -0.36 -4.89 -6.56
CA ARG A 71 0.62 -5.99 -6.67
C ARG A 71 1.06 -6.34 -8.11
N ASN A 72 0.18 -6.16 -9.10
CA ASN A 72 0.46 -6.45 -10.51
C ASN A 72 0.57 -5.16 -11.34
N GLU A 73 1.04 -4.07 -10.72
CA GLU A 73 1.39 -2.79 -11.37
C GLU A 73 0.20 -2.05 -12.02
N ARG A 74 -1.03 -2.51 -11.77
CA ARG A 74 -2.23 -1.78 -12.21
C ARG A 74 -2.41 -0.50 -11.39
N PRO A 75 -2.68 0.65 -12.05
CA PRO A 75 -2.89 1.91 -11.36
C PRO A 75 -4.21 1.87 -10.57
N PHE A 76 -4.12 2.09 -9.26
CA PHE A 76 -5.25 2.15 -8.33
C PHE A 76 -5.72 3.58 -8.04
N THR A 77 -4.90 4.58 -8.33
CA THR A 77 -5.16 6.01 -8.01
C THR A 77 -6.57 6.46 -8.40
N ARG A 78 -7.02 6.13 -9.62
CA ARG A 78 -8.35 6.53 -10.11
C ARG A 78 -9.53 5.87 -9.39
N TYR A 79 -9.30 4.73 -8.73
CA TYR A 79 -10.35 3.93 -8.08
C TYR A 79 -10.52 4.28 -6.59
N PHE A 80 -9.52 4.90 -5.98
CA PHE A 80 -9.51 5.24 -4.55
C PHE A 80 -9.10 6.70 -4.32
N PRO A 81 -9.82 7.68 -4.92
CA PRO A 81 -9.48 9.10 -4.78
C PRO A 81 -9.51 9.59 -3.32
N GLU A 82 -10.31 8.95 -2.46
CA GLU A 82 -10.42 9.26 -1.04
C GLU A 82 -9.13 9.00 -0.25
N LEU A 83 -8.22 8.17 -0.77
CA LEU A 83 -6.96 7.84 -0.11
C LEU A 83 -5.83 8.83 -0.43
N LEU A 84 -5.97 9.64 -1.48
CA LEU A 84 -4.88 10.49 -1.97
C LEU A 84 -4.54 11.61 -0.99
N GLN A 85 -5.53 12.40 -0.57
CA GLN A 85 -5.27 13.51 0.37
C GLN A 85 -4.77 13.02 1.73
N PRO A 86 -5.37 11.98 2.36
CA PRO A 86 -4.84 11.42 3.60
C PRO A 86 -3.39 10.93 3.47
N ALA A 87 -3.00 10.37 2.32
CA ALA A 87 -1.61 9.96 2.08
C ALA A 87 -0.67 11.17 1.94
N ILE A 88 -1.10 12.24 1.25
CA ILE A 88 -0.36 13.51 1.16
C ILE A 88 -0.11 14.11 2.55
N ASP A 89 -1.13 14.07 3.42
CA ASP A 89 -1.09 14.72 4.73
C ASP A 89 -0.29 13.92 5.77
N GLN A 90 -0.25 12.59 5.64
CA GLN A 90 0.34 11.70 6.65
C GLN A 90 1.71 11.14 6.27
N LEU A 91 2.05 11.08 4.97
CA LEU A 91 3.31 10.52 4.52
C LEU A 91 4.26 11.63 4.04
N PRO A 92 5.51 11.68 4.53
CA PRO A 92 6.49 12.60 4.00
C PRO A 92 6.81 12.29 2.52
N PRO A 93 7.17 13.29 1.70
CA PRO A 93 7.79 13.05 0.40
C PRO A 93 8.93 12.02 0.49
N GLY A 94 9.08 11.19 -0.54
CA GLY A 94 10.09 10.12 -0.58
C GLY A 94 9.71 8.89 0.23
N THR A 95 8.43 8.54 0.28
CA THR A 95 7.93 7.37 1.02
C THR A 95 7.33 6.33 0.09
N LEU A 96 7.68 5.06 0.29
CA LEU A 96 6.93 3.92 -0.24
C LEU A 96 6.37 3.07 0.90
N VAL A 97 5.05 2.90 0.94
CA VAL A 97 4.37 2.07 1.96
C VAL A 97 3.64 0.90 1.29
N ASP A 98 3.93 -0.33 1.71
CA ASP A 98 3.15 -1.51 1.34
C ASP A 98 2.02 -1.72 2.34
N GLY A 99 0.84 -2.06 1.85
CA GLY A 99 -0.35 -2.17 2.66
C GLY A 99 -1.53 -2.79 1.93
N GLU A 100 -2.66 -2.82 2.62
CA GLU A 100 -3.92 -3.33 2.08
C GLU A 100 -4.97 -2.21 2.03
N ILE A 101 -5.64 -2.06 0.90
CA ILE A 101 -6.87 -1.26 0.79
C ILE A 101 -8.06 -2.14 1.16
N VAL A 102 -8.85 -1.69 2.13
CA VAL A 102 -10.03 -2.40 2.64
C VAL A 102 -11.25 -1.48 2.69
N VAL A 103 -12.46 -2.06 2.71
CA VAL A 103 -13.68 -1.31 3.04
C VAL A 103 -14.20 -1.84 4.39
N PRO A 104 -14.36 -0.99 5.41
CA PRO A 104 -14.95 -1.41 6.68
C PRO A 104 -16.43 -1.79 6.52
N GLY A 105 -16.79 -2.98 6.98
CA GLY A 105 -18.18 -3.43 7.07
C GLY A 105 -18.93 -2.79 8.24
N ARG A 106 -20.26 -2.80 8.19
CA ARG A 106 -21.13 -2.33 9.27
C ARG A 106 -22.02 -3.48 9.77
N PRO A 107 -22.07 -3.78 11.09
CA PRO A 107 -21.46 -3.03 12.20
C PRO A 107 -19.99 -3.35 12.49
N ALA A 108 -19.42 -4.40 11.88
CA ALA A 108 -18.04 -4.83 12.09
C ALA A 108 -17.51 -5.60 10.87
N GLY A 109 -16.21 -5.87 10.86
CA GLY A 109 -15.54 -6.66 9.82
C GLY A 109 -15.16 -5.85 8.59
N LEU A 110 -14.83 -6.55 7.50
CA LEU A 110 -14.52 -5.97 6.20
C LEU A 110 -15.61 -6.34 5.20
N ASP A 111 -15.92 -5.43 4.28
CA ASP A 111 -16.88 -5.63 3.19
C ASP A 111 -16.13 -5.78 1.85
N PHE A 112 -15.73 -7.02 1.57
CA PHE A 112 -14.99 -7.33 0.35
C PHE A 112 -15.85 -7.14 -0.92
N ASP A 113 -17.16 -7.39 -0.84
CA ASP A 113 -18.08 -7.20 -1.96
C ASP A 113 -18.18 -5.71 -2.35
N ALA A 114 -18.28 -4.82 -1.36
CA ALA A 114 -18.23 -3.38 -1.59
C ALA A 114 -16.89 -2.94 -2.19
N LEU A 115 -15.77 -3.50 -1.71
CA LEU A 115 -14.44 -3.24 -2.26
C LEU A 115 -14.33 -3.67 -3.73
N LEU A 116 -14.86 -4.84 -4.11
CA LEU A 116 -14.87 -5.32 -5.50
C LEU A 116 -15.60 -4.35 -6.44
N GLN A 117 -16.64 -3.64 -5.95
CA GLN A 117 -17.37 -2.66 -6.75
C GLN A 117 -16.56 -1.39 -7.08
N ARG A 118 -15.41 -1.16 -6.43
CA ARG A 118 -14.57 0.03 -6.64
C ARG A 118 -13.84 0.01 -7.98
N ILE A 119 -13.50 -1.17 -8.48
CA ILE A 119 -12.80 -1.33 -9.77
C ILE A 119 -13.80 -1.25 -10.93
N HIS A 120 -14.31 -0.04 -11.19
CA HIS A 120 -15.36 0.20 -12.17
C HIS A 120 -14.93 1.20 -13.26
N PRO A 121 -15.31 1.00 -14.54
CA PRO A 121 -14.94 1.91 -15.63
C PRO A 121 -15.47 3.33 -15.46
N ALA A 122 -16.71 3.49 -14.98
CA ALA A 122 -17.36 4.80 -14.81
C ALA A 122 -16.84 5.56 -13.58
N GLU A 123 -16.20 6.71 -13.81
CA GLU A 123 -15.65 7.58 -12.76
C GLU A 123 -16.72 8.10 -11.79
N SER A 124 -17.91 8.45 -12.29
CA SER A 124 -19.02 8.91 -11.45
C SER A 124 -19.44 7.88 -10.40
N ARG A 125 -19.39 6.59 -10.75
CA ARG A 125 -19.68 5.50 -9.81
C ARG A 125 -18.58 5.38 -8.76
N VAL A 126 -17.31 5.51 -9.17
CA VAL A 126 -16.18 5.51 -8.23
C VAL A 126 -16.30 6.66 -7.24
N ARG A 127 -16.55 7.89 -7.71
CA ARG A 127 -16.71 9.06 -6.84
C ARG A 127 -17.90 8.94 -5.88
N ARG A 128 -19.00 8.31 -6.31
CA ARG A 128 -20.15 8.05 -5.45
C ARG A 128 -19.80 7.03 -4.37
N LEU A 129 -19.24 5.88 -4.76
CA LEU A 129 -18.88 4.81 -3.83
C LEU A 129 -17.76 5.21 -2.86
N SER A 130 -16.86 6.14 -3.24
CA SER A 130 -15.83 6.66 -2.32
C SER A 130 -16.41 7.44 -1.14
N GLN A 131 -17.64 7.94 -1.29
CA GLN A 131 -18.34 8.69 -0.26
C GLN A 131 -19.28 7.80 0.55
N GLU A 132 -19.97 6.87 -0.12
CA GLU A 132 -20.93 5.96 0.54
C GLU A 132 -20.22 4.85 1.34
N THR A 133 -19.15 4.29 0.80
CA THR A 133 -18.38 3.18 1.36
C THR A 133 -16.88 3.49 1.23
N PRO A 134 -16.35 4.47 1.98
CA PRO A 134 -14.96 4.90 1.83
C PRO A 134 -14.00 3.76 2.15
N ALA A 135 -12.99 3.59 1.30
CA ALA A 135 -11.91 2.67 1.58
C ALA A 135 -10.95 3.22 2.64
N VAL A 136 -10.22 2.32 3.29
CA VAL A 136 -9.16 2.60 4.25
C VAL A 136 -7.90 1.90 3.78
N PHE A 137 -6.74 2.53 3.96
CA PHE A 137 -5.45 1.92 3.74
C PHE A 137 -4.84 1.48 5.07
N VAL A 138 -4.40 0.22 5.16
CA VAL A 138 -3.70 -0.33 6.32
C VAL A 138 -2.28 -0.68 5.89
N GLY A 139 -1.30 0.14 6.28
CA GLY A 139 0.11 -0.07 5.99
C GLY A 139 0.74 -1.10 6.93
N PHE A 140 1.59 -1.97 6.37
CA PHE A 140 2.32 -3.01 7.13
C PHE A 140 3.82 -3.07 6.80
N ASP A 141 4.28 -2.38 5.76
CA ASP A 141 5.72 -2.29 5.45
C ASP A 141 6.11 -0.91 4.92
N LEU A 142 7.34 -0.48 5.23
CA LEU A 142 7.94 0.77 4.76
C LEU A 142 9.15 0.42 3.89
N LEU A 143 8.98 0.57 2.58
CA LEU A 143 9.95 0.12 1.58
C LEU A 143 11.01 1.20 1.27
N ALA A 144 10.64 2.48 1.43
CA ALA A 144 11.54 3.61 1.25
C ALA A 144 11.13 4.79 2.13
N LEU A 145 12.13 5.54 2.60
CA LEU A 145 12.00 6.81 3.29
C LEU A 145 13.23 7.69 2.95
N GLY A 146 13.02 8.82 2.27
CA GLY A 146 14.07 9.77 1.88
C GLY A 146 13.84 10.39 0.53
#